data_AF-A0A368KMQ8-F1
#
_entry.id   AF-A0A368KMQ8-F1
#
_cell.length_a   1.000
_cell.length_b   1.000
_cell.length_c   1.000
_cell.angle_alpha   90.00
_cell.angle_beta   90.00
_cell.angle_gamma   90.00
#
_symmetry.space_group_name_H-M   'P 1'
#
loop_
_entity.id
_entity.type
_entity.pdbx_description
1 polymer ?
#
loop_
_entity_poly.entity_id
_entity_poly.type
_entity_poly.pdbx_seq_one_letter_code
_entity_poly.pdbx_strand_id
1 'polypeptide(L)'
;MITSNQEAFEFLYDRWGLVSVQVMISAVSAYGADTGSVQVLTLLSGTSETFSHEEEKALVQAMRYVEEKLPKWQEQRVVAMPDGQTLTIDGALVADD
;
A
#
# COMPACT_ATOMS: atom_id res chain seq x y z
N MET A 1 -13.66 -12.64 5.10
CA MET A 1 -13.91 -11.30 5.65
C MET A 1 -12.60 -10.83 6.23
N ILE A 2 -12.05 -9.73 5.72
CA ILE A 2 -10.79 -9.15 6.19
C ILE A 2 -11.02 -8.56 7.59
N THR A 3 -10.20 -8.97 8.56
CA THR A 3 -10.39 -8.64 9.98
C THR A 3 -9.31 -7.72 10.55
N SER A 4 -8.20 -7.51 9.83
CA SER A 4 -7.11 -6.63 10.27
C SER A 4 -6.47 -5.83 9.13
N ASN A 5 -5.75 -4.77 9.48
CA ASN A 5 -4.99 -3.95 8.51
C ASN A 5 -3.93 -4.79 7.77
N GLN A 6 -3.29 -5.75 8.46
CA GLN A 6 -2.32 -6.65 7.84
C GLN A 6 -2.99 -7.62 6.87
N GLU A 7 -4.09 -8.26 7.24
CA GLU A 7 -4.83 -9.15 6.33
C GLU A 7 -5.30 -8.40 5.08
N ALA A 8 -5.67 -7.12 5.23
CA ALA A 8 -6.04 -6.28 4.10
C ALA A 8 -4.86 -6.04 3.16
N PHE A 9 -3.68 -5.78 3.72
CA PHE A 9 -2.43 -5.64 2.96
C PHE A 9 -2.08 -6.94 2.22
N GLU A 10 -2.15 -8.08 2.90
CA GLU A 10 -1.90 -9.41 2.32
C GLU A 10 -2.88 -9.73 1.19
N PHE A 11 -4.17 -9.44 1.39
CA PHE A 11 -5.21 -9.62 0.37
C PHE A 11 -4.91 -8.83 -0.92
N LEU A 12 -4.50 -7.57 -0.83
CA LEU A 12 -4.18 -6.75 -2.01
C LEU A 12 -2.83 -7.12 -2.62
N TYR A 13 -1.90 -7.62 -1.82
CA TYR A 13 -0.66 -8.20 -2.31
C TYR A 13 -0.91 -9.46 -3.12
N ASP A 14 -1.72 -10.39 -2.63
CA ASP A 14 -2.08 -11.61 -3.37
C ASP A 14 -2.80 -11.29 -4.68
N ARG A 15 -3.59 -10.20 -4.70
CA ARG A 15 -4.36 -9.79 -5.87
C ARG A 15 -3.52 -9.11 -6.96
N TRP A 16 -2.57 -8.25 -6.59
CA TRP A 16 -1.87 -7.34 -7.51
C TRP A 16 -0.33 -7.35 -7.39
N GLY A 17 0.22 -8.14 -6.47
CA GLY A 17 1.64 -8.33 -6.27
C GLY A 17 2.38 -7.08 -5.77
N LEU A 18 3.68 -7.03 -6.03
CA LEU A 18 4.58 -5.98 -5.54
C LEU A 18 4.19 -4.55 -5.95
N VAL A 19 3.54 -4.40 -7.11
CA VAL A 19 3.14 -3.09 -7.63
C VAL A 19 2.13 -2.41 -6.70
N SER A 20 1.19 -3.15 -6.12
CA SER A 20 0.22 -2.56 -5.18
C SER A 20 0.92 -2.00 -3.95
N VAL A 21 1.93 -2.72 -3.44
CA VAL A 21 2.73 -2.29 -2.29
C VAL A 21 3.50 -1.01 -2.60
N GLN A 22 4.15 -0.92 -3.75
CA GLN A 22 4.88 0.29 -4.17
C GLN A 22 3.95 1.51 -4.31
N VAL A 23 2.78 1.32 -4.91
CA VAL A 23 1.76 2.37 -5.06
C VAL A 23 1.25 2.82 -3.70
N MET A 24 0.95 1.89 -2.80
CA MET A 24 0.50 2.21 -1.45
C MET A 24 1.57 2.99 -0.66
N ILE A 25 2.83 2.53 -0.66
CA ILE A 25 3.94 3.24 0.00
C ILE A 25 4.09 4.65 -0.56
N SER A 26 4.09 4.80 -1.89
CA SER A 26 4.23 6.12 -2.53
C SER A 26 3.09 7.06 -2.14
N ALA A 27 1.84 6.55 -2.16
CA ALA A 27 0.67 7.33 -1.82
C ALA A 27 0.62 7.73 -0.34
N VAL A 28 0.97 6.81 0.57
CA VAL A 28 1.07 7.12 2.01
C VAL A 28 2.19 8.12 2.27
N SER A 29 3.36 7.94 1.66
CA SER A 29 4.49 8.85 1.86
C SER A 29 4.19 10.27 1.36
N ALA A 30 3.43 10.42 0.28
CA ALA A 30 3.10 11.71 -0.30
C ALA A 30 1.90 12.40 0.36
N TYR A 31 0.90 11.63 0.82
CA TYR A 31 -0.42 12.18 1.19
C TYR A 31 -0.98 11.66 2.52
N GLY A 32 -0.33 10.72 3.19
CA GLY A 32 -0.89 9.95 4.32
C GLY A 32 -1.92 8.92 3.87
N ALA A 33 -2.33 8.03 4.79
CA ALA A 33 -3.21 6.89 4.44
C ALA A 33 -4.60 7.34 3.95
N ASP A 34 -5.24 8.28 4.63
CA ASP A 34 -6.61 8.70 4.32
C ASP A 34 -6.67 9.38 2.94
N THR A 35 -5.82 10.37 2.65
CA THR A 35 -5.81 11.05 1.34
C THR A 35 -5.21 10.17 0.25
N GLY A 36 -4.18 9.38 0.58
CA GLY A 36 -3.56 8.45 -0.36
C GLY A 36 -4.53 7.38 -0.86
N SER A 37 -5.41 6.86 0.00
CA SER A 37 -6.40 5.84 -0.39
C SER A 37 -7.32 6.34 -1.52
N VAL A 38 -7.75 7.59 -1.46
CA VAL A 38 -8.57 8.24 -2.50
C VAL A 38 -7.79 8.39 -3.81
N GLN A 39 -6.50 8.77 -3.74
CA GLN A 39 -5.65 8.89 -4.93
C GLN A 39 -5.44 7.54 -5.61
N VAL A 40 -5.18 6.48 -4.84
CA VAL A 40 -5.01 5.12 -5.39
C VAL A 40 -6.30 4.62 -6.03
N LEU A 41 -7.45 4.78 -5.38
CA LEU A 41 -8.75 4.43 -5.99
C LEU A 41 -9.02 5.21 -7.27
N THR A 42 -8.69 6.50 -7.31
CA THR A 42 -8.89 7.35 -8.49
C THR A 42 -8.02 6.90 -9.65
N LEU A 43 -6.74 6.63 -9.40
CA LEU A 43 -5.80 6.12 -10.41
C LEU A 43 -6.28 4.80 -11.00
N LEU A 44 -6.70 3.87 -10.13
CA LEU A 44 -7.14 2.55 -10.56
C LEU A 44 -8.53 2.56 -11.23
N SER A 45 -9.43 3.46 -10.82
CA SER A 45 -10.73 3.63 -11.49
C SER A 45 -10.59 4.24 -12.89
N GLY A 46 -9.55 5.07 -13.09
CA GLY A 46 -9.20 5.65 -14.39
C GLY A 46 -8.74 4.61 -15.43
N THR A 47 -8.35 3.39 -15.00
CA THR A 47 -7.91 2.30 -15.88
C THR A 47 -9.04 1.36 -16.32
N SER A 48 -10.31 1.71 -16.08
CA SER A 48 -11.50 0.97 -16.52
C SER A 48 -11.77 -0.38 -15.82
N GLU A 49 -11.04 -0.71 -14.75
CA GLU A 49 -11.38 -1.83 -13.87
C GLU A 49 -12.38 -1.38 -12.80
N THR A 50 -13.48 -2.10 -12.64
CA THR A 50 -14.43 -1.89 -11.54
C THR A 50 -13.94 -2.58 -10.27
N PHE A 51 -13.78 -1.80 -9.20
CA PHE A 51 -13.46 -2.30 -7.86
C PHE A 51 -14.70 -2.83 -7.16
N SER A 52 -14.54 -3.93 -6.44
CA SER A 52 -15.53 -4.37 -5.47
C SER A 52 -15.46 -3.50 -4.21
N HIS A 53 -16.59 -3.38 -3.51
CA HIS A 53 -16.63 -2.69 -2.23
C HIS A 53 -15.71 -3.35 -1.17
N GLU A 54 -15.44 -4.65 -1.30
CA GLU A 54 -14.49 -5.35 -0.44
C GLU A 54 -13.05 -4.89 -0.70
N GLU A 55 -12.65 -4.74 -1.97
CA GLU A 55 -11.33 -4.22 -2.35
C GLU A 55 -11.13 -2.76 -1.94
N GLU A 56 -12.15 -1.91 -2.05
CA GLU A 56 -12.10 -0.53 -1.56
C GLU A 56 -11.83 -0.47 -0.05
N LYS A 57 -12.57 -1.29 0.71
CA LYS A 57 -12.40 -1.36 2.16
C LYS A 57 -11.04 -1.94 2.55
N ALA A 58 -10.59 -2.98 1.83
CA ALA A 58 -9.27 -3.56 2.01
C ALA A 58 -8.18 -2.52 1.76
N LEU A 59 -8.31 -1.70 0.73
CA LEU A 59 -7.34 -0.66 0.41
C LEU A 59 -7.20 0.36 1.53
N VAL A 60 -8.31 0.87 2.07
CA VAL A 60 -8.24 1.82 3.18
C VAL A 60 -7.53 1.22 4.40
N GLN A 61 -7.79 -0.05 4.71
CA GLN A 61 -7.13 -0.74 5.82
C GLN A 61 -5.64 -1.05 5.54
N ALA A 62 -5.31 -1.46 4.32
CA ALA A 62 -3.94 -1.73 3.91
C ALA A 62 -3.09 -0.44 3.91
N MET A 63 -3.67 0.69 3.48
CA MET A 63 -2.99 1.99 3.52
C MET A 63 -2.63 2.40 4.96
N ARG A 64 -3.50 2.11 5.93
CA ARG A 64 -3.19 2.31 7.37
C ARG A 64 -2.09 1.38 7.86
N TYR A 65 -2.10 0.11 7.43
CA TYR A 65 -0.99 -0.81 7.72
C TYR A 65 0.34 -0.24 7.21
N VAL A 66 0.36 0.26 5.98
CA VAL A 66 1.55 0.87 5.38
C VAL A 66 1.99 2.08 6.19
N GLU A 67 1.08 2.99 6.56
CA GLU A 67 1.38 4.17 7.40
C GLU A 67 2.00 3.81 8.75
N GLU A 68 1.47 2.79 9.42
CA GLU A 68 2.02 2.29 10.70
C GLU A 68 3.45 1.73 10.55
N LYS A 69 3.80 1.17 9.40
CA LYS A 69 5.09 0.52 9.15
C LYS A 69 6.10 1.41 8.43
N LEU A 70 5.63 2.44 7.73
CA LEU A 70 6.43 3.25 6.83
C LEU A 70 7.71 3.81 7.48
N PRO A 71 7.71 4.35 8.72
CA PRO A 71 8.93 4.86 9.34
C PRO A 71 10.04 3.80 9.43
N LYS A 72 9.68 2.59 9.87
CA LYS A 72 10.63 1.47 9.97
C LYS A 72 11.11 1.00 8.60
N TRP A 73 10.21 0.93 7.62
CA TRP A 73 10.58 0.50 6.26
C TRP A 73 11.46 1.52 5.55
N GLN A 74 11.28 2.82 5.80
CA GLN A 74 12.15 3.87 5.29
C GLN A 74 13.56 3.78 5.89
N GLU A 75 13.68 3.52 7.19
CA GLU A 75 14.97 3.27 7.85
C GLU A 75 15.68 2.03 7.29
N GLN A 76 14.94 0.93 7.13
CA GLN A 76 15.49 -0.35 6.67
C GLN A 76 15.66 -0.44 5.15
N ARG A 77 15.01 0.46 4.41
CA ARG A 77 14.84 0.47 2.94
C ARG A 77 14.29 -0.84 2.38
N VAL A 78 13.61 -1.61 3.21
CA VAL A 78 13.23 -2.99 2.92
C VAL A 78 11.87 -3.30 3.53
N VAL A 79 11.00 -3.92 2.73
CA VAL A 79 9.72 -4.49 3.14
C VAL A 79 9.74 -5.99 2.89
N ALA A 80 9.48 -6.78 3.93
CA ALA A 80 9.29 -8.22 3.81
C ALA A 80 7.85 -8.52 3.36
N MET A 81 7.72 -9.32 2.29
CA MET A 81 6.43 -9.74 1.74
C MET A 81 5.96 -11.05 2.39
N PRO A 82 4.63 -11.34 2.36
CA PRO A 82 4.07 -12.55 2.96
C PRO A 82 4.63 -13.86 2.39
N ASP A 83 5.01 -13.85 1.11
CA ASP A 83 5.58 -15.00 0.40
C ASP A 83 7.10 -15.17 0.59
N GLY A 84 7.71 -14.34 1.45
CA GLY A 84 9.14 -14.33 1.72
C GLY A 84 9.96 -13.50 0.72
N GLN A 85 9.33 -12.88 -0.28
CA GLN A 85 10.00 -11.89 -1.13
C GLN A 85 10.33 -10.62 -0.34
N THR A 86 11.21 -9.81 -0.91
CA THR A 86 11.65 -8.56 -0.31
C THR A 86 11.51 -7.44 -1.33
N LEU A 87 10.79 -6.39 -0.96
CA LEU A 87 10.70 -5.16 -1.74
C LEU A 87 11.70 -4.14 -1.19
N THR A 88 12.64 -3.69 -2.02
CA THR A 88 13.52 -2.57 -1.68
C THR A 88 12.79 -1.26 -1.96
N ILE A 89 12.74 -0.38 -0.96
CA ILE A 89 12.20 0.98 -1.13
C ILE A 89 13.30 1.84 -1.71
N ASP A 90 13.02 2.47 -2.86
CA ASP A 90 13.95 3.43 -3.46
C ASP A 90 14.12 4.64 -2.52
N GLY A 91 15.37 5.06 -2.31
CA GLY A 91 15.70 6.22 -1.50
C GLY A 91 15.06 7.51 -2.04
N ALA A 92 14.75 7.58 -3.34
CA ALA A 92 14.06 8.72 -3.94
C ALA A 92 12.60 8.90 -3.47
N LEU A 93 12.01 7.87 -2.85
CA LEU A 93 10.67 7.94 -2.23
C LEU A 93 10.72 8.38 -0.76
N VAL A 94 11.91 8.55 -0.19
CA VAL A 94 12.12 9.18 1.10
C VAL A 94 12.30 10.67 0.80
N ALA A 95 11.39 11.51 1.28
CA ALA A 95 11.59 12.95 1.18
C ALA A 95 12.90 13.29 1.90
N ASP A 96 13.91 13.75 1.15
CA ASP A 96 15.03 14.47 1.74
C ASP A 96 14.44 15.76 2.36
N ASP A 97 14.75 15.99 3.64
CA ASP A 97 14.32 17.13 4.47
C ASP A 97 14.14 18.47 3.72
#